data_AF-E3KDR2-F1
#
_entry.id   AF-E3KDR2-F1
#
_cell.length_a   1.000
_cell.length_b   1.000
_cell.length_c   1.000
_cell.angle_alpha   90.00
_cell.angle_beta   90.00
_cell.angle_gamma   90.00
#
_symmetry.space_group_name_H-M   'P 1'
#
loop_
_entity.id
_entity.type
_entity.pdbx_description
1 polymer ?
#
loop_
_entity_poly.entity_id
_entity_poly.type
_entity_poly.pdbx_seq_one_letter_code
_entity_poly.pdbx_strand_id
1 'polypeptide(L)'
;MTSGEENAEHYFTVEKLNGPNFWRWRNNILMLLTYLDLDDLVLSANPSVSGDGNNTAKKKQAAAIIRQHLDDQNAIRFVDDPSKFEPKELWDAICGHYAAPTRANAFELMDRLYGIKFVEGSFQESITEIRETSRFLFEVSQSYFDRKTLELHWIFFIRTRLPACFRHVGSEMMKRDDGNESLDNYLLELELEIRRQERAQQIGLACAGKQPSPSSDQHRRRPPRAYCKNGVHNPHTHHSAANCNQLHPKKIGNQQGLRK
;
A
#
# COMPACT_ATOMS: atom_id res chain seq x y z
N MET A 1 -37.68 -24.69 3.75
CA MET A 1 -37.12 -23.33 3.94
C MET A 1 -36.17 -23.41 5.13
N THR A 2 -34.90 -23.78 4.92
CA THR A 2 -33.84 -23.79 5.96
C THR A 2 -32.51 -24.22 5.32
N SER A 3 -31.93 -23.37 4.47
CA SER A 3 -30.55 -23.59 3.98
C SER A 3 -29.78 -22.29 3.68
N GLY A 4 -30.40 -21.13 3.95
CA GLY A 4 -29.80 -19.81 3.71
C GLY A 4 -29.25 -19.13 4.96
N GLU A 5 -29.74 -19.47 6.16
CA GLU A 5 -29.42 -18.76 7.40
C GLU A 5 -28.13 -19.26 8.09
N GLU A 6 -27.78 -20.55 7.95
CA GLU A 6 -26.55 -21.09 8.57
C GLU A 6 -25.23 -20.68 7.87
N ASN A 7 -25.30 -20.04 6.70
CA ASN A 7 -24.11 -19.67 5.91
C ASN A 7 -23.63 -18.23 6.12
N ALA A 8 -24.37 -17.38 6.84
CA ALA A 8 -24.00 -15.98 7.03
C ALA A 8 -22.96 -15.78 8.15
N GLU A 9 -23.03 -16.56 9.22
CA GLU A 9 -22.15 -16.40 10.39
C GLU A 9 -20.69 -16.81 10.11
N HIS A 10 -20.45 -17.66 9.10
CA HIS A 10 -19.10 -18.16 8.82
C HIS A 10 -18.24 -17.19 7.98
N TYR A 11 -18.81 -16.11 7.43
CA TYR A 11 -18.13 -15.25 6.44
C TYR A 11 -17.56 -13.94 6.98
N PHE A 12 -17.92 -13.50 8.20
CA PHE A 12 -17.40 -12.26 8.78
C PHE A 12 -16.85 -12.48 10.18
N THR A 13 -15.56 -12.81 10.27
CA THR A 13 -14.84 -12.73 11.55
C THR A 13 -14.54 -11.26 11.83
N VAL A 14 -15.40 -10.61 12.60
CA VAL A 14 -15.15 -9.25 13.11
C VAL A 14 -14.42 -9.38 14.45
N GLU A 15 -13.27 -8.72 14.58
CA GLU A 15 -12.55 -8.65 15.85
C GLU A 15 -13.40 -7.93 16.90
N LYS A 16 -13.32 -8.33 18.17
CA LYS A 16 -13.99 -7.61 19.26
C LYS A 16 -13.43 -6.20 19.42
N LEU A 17 -14.29 -5.24 19.75
CA LEU A 17 -13.91 -3.87 20.05
C LEU A 17 -13.01 -3.82 21.29
N ASN A 18 -11.80 -3.29 21.14
CA ASN A 18 -10.81 -3.15 22.22
C ASN A 18 -10.33 -1.70 22.42
N GLY A 19 -10.92 -0.74 21.70
CA GLY A 19 -10.54 0.66 21.71
C GLY A 19 -9.70 1.04 20.48
N PRO A 20 -8.41 0.66 20.40
CA PRO A 20 -7.57 0.98 19.25
C PRO A 20 -8.14 0.52 17.92
N ASN A 21 -8.86 -0.60 17.86
CA ASN A 21 -9.47 -1.07 16.62
C ASN A 21 -10.82 -0.43 16.26
N PHE A 22 -11.30 0.57 17.02
CA PHE A 22 -12.66 1.14 16.86
C PHE A 22 -13.02 1.50 15.42
N TRP A 23 -12.14 2.20 14.69
CA TRP A 23 -12.43 2.59 13.30
C TRP A 23 -12.74 1.37 12.41
N ARG A 24 -11.88 0.34 12.49
CA ARG A 24 -12.03 -0.91 11.73
C ARG A 24 -13.25 -1.69 12.21
N TRP A 25 -13.43 -1.80 13.52
CA TRP A 25 -14.59 -2.42 14.14
C TRP A 25 -15.90 -1.79 13.66
N ARG A 26 -16.00 -0.46 13.69
CA ARG A 26 -17.20 0.30 13.28
C ARG A 26 -17.57 -0.01 11.84
N ASN A 27 -16.60 0.04 10.92
CA ASN A 27 -16.84 -0.25 9.51
C ASN A 27 -17.25 -1.72 9.28
N ASN A 28 -16.62 -2.66 9.98
CA ASN A 28 -16.93 -4.08 9.86
C ASN A 28 -18.32 -4.42 10.41
N ILE A 29 -18.72 -3.86 11.55
CA ILE A 29 -20.06 -4.05 12.10
C ILE A 29 -21.10 -3.40 11.20
N LEU A 30 -20.85 -2.20 10.69
CA LEU A 30 -21.80 -1.56 9.77
C LEU A 30 -22.01 -2.41 8.50
N MET A 31 -20.92 -2.91 7.91
CA MET A 31 -20.99 -3.81 6.76
C MET A 31 -21.76 -5.10 7.08
N LEU A 32 -21.55 -5.70 8.26
CA LEU A 32 -22.29 -6.88 8.69
C LEU A 32 -23.80 -6.58 8.86
N LEU A 33 -24.14 -5.44 9.47
CA LEU A 33 -25.54 -5.01 9.60
C LEU A 33 -26.18 -4.74 8.24
N THR A 34 -25.47 -4.07 7.31
CA THR A 34 -25.96 -3.84 5.95
C THR A 34 -26.17 -5.16 5.19
N TYR A 35 -25.25 -6.11 5.32
CA TYR A 35 -25.39 -7.44 4.71
C TYR A 35 -26.66 -8.17 5.18
N LEU A 36 -27.07 -7.93 6.43
CA LEU A 36 -28.25 -8.51 7.05
C LEU A 36 -29.51 -7.63 6.94
N ASP A 37 -29.47 -6.50 6.23
CA ASP A 37 -30.58 -5.55 6.12
C ASP A 37 -31.05 -5.02 7.51
N LEU A 38 -30.06 -4.65 8.33
CA LEU A 38 -30.21 -4.15 9.71
C LEU A 38 -29.57 -2.77 9.94
N ASP A 39 -28.83 -2.22 8.98
CA ASP A 39 -28.07 -0.97 9.13
C ASP A 39 -28.95 0.27 9.36
N ASP A 40 -30.15 0.29 8.80
CA ASP A 40 -31.13 1.35 9.07
C ASP A 40 -31.46 1.50 10.56
N LEU A 41 -31.34 0.42 11.36
CA LEU A 41 -31.60 0.45 12.80
C LEU A 41 -30.54 1.20 13.60
N VAL A 42 -29.36 1.45 13.02
CA VAL A 42 -28.27 2.21 13.66
C VAL A 42 -27.98 3.53 12.94
N LEU A 43 -28.31 3.64 11.65
CA LEU A 43 -28.10 4.85 10.86
C LEU A 43 -29.29 5.81 10.89
N SER A 44 -30.52 5.30 10.88
CA SER A 44 -31.71 6.16 10.83
C SER A 44 -32.01 6.78 12.18
N ALA A 45 -32.37 8.06 12.19
CA ALA A 45 -32.93 8.73 13.36
C ALA A 45 -34.34 8.19 13.71
N ASN A 46 -35.06 7.70 12.70
CA ASN A 46 -36.41 7.13 12.82
C ASN A 46 -36.51 5.90 11.90
N PRO A 47 -36.03 4.71 12.30
CA PRO A 47 -36.13 3.52 11.47
C PRO A 47 -37.61 3.22 11.18
N SER A 48 -37.95 3.07 9.89
CA SER A 48 -39.33 2.92 9.43
C SER A 48 -39.98 1.68 10.07
N VAL A 49 -41.04 1.91 10.86
CA VAL A 49 -41.74 0.88 11.61
C VAL A 49 -42.72 0.15 10.69
N SER A 50 -42.25 -0.88 9.98
CA SER A 50 -43.13 -1.81 9.27
C SER A 50 -43.42 -3.05 10.16
N GLY A 51 -44.49 -2.97 10.94
CA GLY A 51 -45.09 -4.10 11.69
C GLY A 51 -44.33 -4.50 12.96
N ASP A 52 -44.94 -4.24 14.13
CA ASP A 52 -44.33 -4.32 15.47
C ASP A 52 -43.61 -5.65 15.81
N GLY A 53 -44.07 -6.78 15.26
CA GLY A 53 -43.46 -8.09 15.52
C GLY A 53 -42.12 -8.30 14.82
N ASN A 54 -42.03 -7.92 13.54
CA ASN A 54 -40.80 -8.07 12.74
C ASN A 54 -39.73 -7.06 13.19
N ASN A 55 -40.15 -5.84 13.52
CA ASN A 55 -39.25 -4.78 13.97
C ASN A 55 -38.57 -5.13 15.31
N THR A 56 -39.31 -5.73 16.24
CA THR A 56 -38.75 -6.13 17.55
C THR A 56 -37.68 -7.23 17.41
N ALA A 57 -37.90 -8.21 16.53
CA ALA A 57 -36.91 -9.26 16.27
C ALA A 57 -35.64 -8.70 15.61
N LYS A 58 -35.78 -7.84 14.59
CA LYS A 58 -34.65 -7.17 13.93
C LYS A 58 -33.84 -6.30 14.91
N LYS A 59 -34.50 -5.53 15.78
CA LYS A 59 -33.83 -4.75 16.85
C LYS A 59 -33.00 -5.64 17.78
N LYS A 60 -33.58 -6.75 18.25
CA LYS A 60 -32.87 -7.73 19.10
C LYS A 60 -31.66 -8.30 18.39
N GLN A 61 -31.80 -8.69 17.13
CA GLN A 61 -30.71 -9.24 16.32
C GLN A 61 -29.57 -8.23 16.15
N ALA A 62 -29.88 -7.00 15.73
CA ALA A 62 -28.87 -5.95 15.55
C ALA A 62 -28.11 -5.65 16.87
N ALA A 63 -28.84 -5.50 17.98
CA ALA A 63 -28.22 -5.25 19.28
C ALA A 63 -27.38 -6.46 19.76
N ALA A 64 -27.83 -7.69 19.52
CA ALA A 64 -27.06 -8.89 19.86
C ALA A 64 -25.74 -8.97 19.07
N ILE A 65 -25.77 -8.67 17.76
CA ILE A 65 -24.58 -8.62 16.90
C ILE A 65 -23.58 -7.61 17.45
N ILE A 66 -24.01 -6.37 17.76
CA ILE A 66 -23.10 -5.34 18.29
C ILE A 66 -22.47 -5.83 19.60
N ARG A 67 -23.29 -6.35 20.53
CA ARG A 67 -22.86 -6.84 21.84
C ARG A 67 -21.85 -7.98 21.77
N GLN A 68 -22.07 -8.95 20.88
CA GLN A 68 -21.18 -10.11 20.72
C GLN A 68 -19.77 -9.70 20.28
N HIS A 69 -19.67 -8.54 19.61
CA HIS A 69 -18.42 -7.97 19.13
C HIS A 69 -17.85 -6.89 20.05
N LEU A 70 -18.30 -6.81 21.31
CA LEU A 70 -17.62 -6.06 22.35
C LEU A 70 -16.67 -6.99 23.13
N ASP A 71 -15.51 -6.47 23.51
CA ASP A 71 -14.74 -7.10 24.58
C ASP A 71 -15.41 -6.89 25.93
N ASP A 72 -14.89 -7.54 26.97
CA ASP A 72 -15.53 -7.53 28.29
C ASP A 72 -15.56 -6.12 28.89
N GLN A 73 -14.54 -5.30 28.65
CA GLN A 73 -14.46 -3.92 29.18
C GLN A 73 -15.50 -3.02 28.51
N ASN A 74 -15.66 -3.12 27.19
CA ASN A 74 -16.63 -2.34 26.43
C ASN A 74 -18.05 -2.85 26.69
N ALA A 75 -18.24 -4.16 26.87
CA ALA A 75 -19.54 -4.73 27.25
C ALA A 75 -20.00 -4.16 28.60
N ILE A 76 -19.13 -4.15 29.62
CA ILE A 76 -19.44 -3.54 30.93
C ILE A 76 -19.72 -2.03 30.79
N ARG A 77 -19.01 -1.33 29.91
CA ARG A 77 -19.16 0.12 29.73
C ARG A 77 -20.47 0.54 29.06
N PHE A 78 -20.95 -0.26 28.11
CA PHE A 78 -22.05 0.17 27.22
C PHE A 78 -23.33 -0.66 27.37
N VAL A 79 -23.29 -1.79 28.08
CA VAL A 79 -24.43 -2.70 28.23
C VAL A 79 -24.85 -2.78 29.70
N ASP A 80 -25.64 -1.80 30.13
CA ASP A 80 -26.14 -1.73 31.52
C ASP A 80 -27.23 -2.76 31.82
N ASP A 81 -28.16 -2.97 30.87
CA ASP A 81 -29.28 -3.92 30.99
C ASP A 81 -29.24 -4.97 29.87
N PRO A 82 -28.98 -6.25 30.17
CA PRO A 82 -28.93 -7.30 29.17
C PRO A 82 -30.28 -7.55 28.49
N SER A 83 -31.40 -7.16 29.11
CA SER A 83 -32.75 -7.35 28.59
C SER A 83 -33.24 -6.22 27.66
N LYS A 84 -32.57 -5.07 27.65
CA LYS A 84 -32.90 -3.92 26.79
C LYS A 84 -32.22 -4.03 25.44
N PHE A 85 -32.95 -4.13 24.32
CA PHE A 85 -32.37 -4.25 22.97
C PHE A 85 -32.63 -3.01 22.13
N GLU A 86 -31.86 -1.95 22.37
CA GLU A 86 -31.91 -0.71 21.57
C GLU A 86 -30.60 -0.52 20.78
N PRO A 87 -30.51 -1.05 19.55
CA PRO A 87 -29.26 -1.03 18.77
C PRO A 87 -28.79 0.39 18.45
N LYS A 88 -29.72 1.32 18.19
CA LYS A 88 -29.39 2.73 17.91
C LYS A 88 -28.71 3.40 19.10
N GLU A 89 -29.31 3.31 20.28
CA GLU A 89 -28.76 3.90 21.50
C GLU A 89 -27.38 3.32 21.82
N LEU A 90 -27.22 2.00 21.70
CA LEU A 90 -25.93 1.32 21.91
C LEU A 90 -24.88 1.80 20.90
N TRP A 91 -25.24 1.84 19.61
CA TRP A 91 -24.36 2.30 18.54
C TRP A 91 -23.90 3.75 18.75
N ASP A 92 -24.84 4.62 19.08
CA ASP A 92 -24.58 6.05 19.33
C ASP A 92 -23.75 6.26 20.59
N ALA A 93 -23.94 5.46 21.65
CA ALA A 93 -23.12 5.52 22.85
C ALA A 93 -21.67 5.12 22.56
N ILE A 94 -21.45 4.05 21.80
CA ILE A 94 -20.11 3.60 21.40
C ILE A 94 -19.44 4.63 20.48
N CYS A 95 -20.15 5.09 19.46
CA CYS A 95 -19.63 6.12 18.54
C CYS A 95 -19.38 7.45 19.28
N GLY A 96 -20.25 7.84 20.19
CA GLY A 96 -20.08 9.03 21.03
C GLY A 96 -18.87 8.92 21.95
N HIS A 97 -18.48 7.73 22.40
CA HIS A 97 -17.27 7.55 23.19
C HIS A 97 -16.01 7.74 22.34
N TYR A 98 -15.88 6.99 21.24
CA TYR A 98 -14.64 6.92 20.46
C TYR A 98 -14.53 7.99 19.37
N ALA A 99 -15.65 8.34 18.72
CA ALA A 99 -15.68 9.26 17.58
C ALA A 99 -16.15 10.68 17.93
N ALA A 100 -16.42 10.98 19.21
CA ALA A 100 -16.72 12.36 19.58
C ALA A 100 -15.54 13.27 19.22
N PRO A 101 -15.82 14.49 18.72
CA PRO A 101 -14.78 15.44 18.30
C PRO A 101 -14.16 16.11 19.53
N THR A 102 -13.42 15.33 20.33
CA THR A 102 -12.73 15.79 21.53
C THR A 102 -11.23 15.82 21.27
N ARG A 103 -10.52 16.73 21.98
CA ARG A 103 -9.05 16.77 21.91
C ARG A 103 -8.41 15.49 22.42
N ALA A 104 -9.02 14.80 23.37
CA ALA A 104 -8.52 13.53 23.90
C ALA A 104 -8.49 12.46 22.79
N ASN A 105 -9.61 12.28 22.08
CA ASN A 105 -9.71 11.31 20.98
C ASN A 105 -8.76 11.67 19.84
N ALA A 106 -8.66 12.96 19.48
CA ALA A 106 -7.70 13.40 18.47
C ALA A 106 -6.25 13.13 18.89
N PHE A 107 -5.89 13.42 20.14
CA PHE A 107 -4.54 13.21 20.65
C PHE A 107 -4.16 11.72 20.68
N GLU A 108 -5.08 10.85 21.09
CA GLU A 108 -4.86 9.39 21.09
C GLU A 108 -4.57 8.86 19.67
N LEU A 109 -5.31 9.34 18.66
CA LEU A 109 -5.06 8.96 17.26
C LEU A 109 -3.76 9.54 16.72
N MET A 110 -3.39 10.75 17.13
CA MET A 110 -2.07 11.30 16.82
C MET A 110 -0.95 10.44 17.43
N ASP A 111 -1.04 10.11 18.72
CA ASP A 111 -0.06 9.27 19.41
C ASP A 111 0.10 7.91 18.72
N ARG A 112 -1.03 7.31 18.30
CA ARG A 112 -1.01 6.09 17.49
C ARG A 112 -0.27 6.29 16.17
N LEU A 113 -0.58 7.33 15.39
CA LEU A 113 0.15 7.64 14.15
C LEU A 113 1.65 7.86 14.41
N TYR A 114 2.00 8.51 15.53
CA TYR A 114 3.38 8.66 15.98
C TYR A 114 4.04 7.33 16.39
N GLY A 115 3.25 6.31 16.75
CA GLY A 115 3.72 4.97 17.08
C GLY A 115 4.02 4.09 15.87
N ILE A 116 3.43 4.37 14.70
CA ILE A 116 3.59 3.54 13.51
C ILE A 116 5.03 3.59 13.01
N LYS A 117 5.60 2.41 12.79
CA LYS A 117 6.96 2.20 12.27
C LYS A 117 6.89 1.54 10.90
N PHE A 118 7.82 1.92 10.03
CA PHE A 118 8.05 1.26 8.76
C PHE A 118 9.12 0.18 8.95
N VAL A 119 8.68 -1.07 9.10
CA VAL A 119 9.55 -2.23 9.22
C VAL A 119 9.68 -2.90 7.85
N GLU A 120 10.89 -3.34 7.53
CA GLU A 120 11.16 -4.04 6.28
C GLU A 120 10.31 -5.31 6.19
N GLY A 121 9.65 -5.52 5.05
CA GLY A 121 8.73 -6.63 4.83
C GLY A 121 7.29 -6.39 5.31
N SER A 122 7.01 -5.30 6.03
CA SER A 122 5.65 -4.99 6.53
C SER A 122 5.14 -3.60 6.15
N PHE A 123 5.74 -2.95 5.13
CA PHE A 123 5.36 -1.59 4.75
C PHE A 123 3.88 -1.45 4.41
N GLN A 124 3.27 -2.46 3.78
CA GLN A 124 1.86 -2.42 3.40
C GLN A 124 0.94 -2.37 4.63
N GLU A 125 1.31 -3.06 5.72
CA GLU A 125 0.57 -3.02 6.99
C GLU A 125 0.66 -1.64 7.62
N SER A 126 1.87 -1.06 7.66
CA SER A 126 2.09 0.31 8.15
C SER A 126 1.28 1.34 7.36
N ILE A 127 1.24 1.22 6.03
CA ILE A 127 0.49 2.16 5.18
C ILE A 127 -1.01 2.03 5.40
N THR A 128 -1.52 0.79 5.49
CA THR A 128 -2.93 0.56 5.81
C THR A 128 -3.29 1.15 7.16
N GLU A 129 -2.46 0.93 8.19
CA GLU A 129 -2.70 1.48 9.52
C GLU A 129 -2.67 3.02 9.55
N ILE A 130 -1.74 3.64 8.82
CA ILE A 130 -1.70 5.10 8.67
C ILE A 130 -2.97 5.61 8.01
N ARG A 131 -3.40 4.98 6.91
CA ARG A 131 -4.61 5.36 6.17
C ARG A 131 -5.86 5.26 7.04
N GLU A 132 -6.01 4.17 7.78
CA GLU A 132 -7.15 3.99 8.69
C GLU A 132 -7.13 5.00 9.84
N THR A 133 -5.99 5.16 10.50
CA THR A 133 -5.86 6.04 11.66
C THR A 133 -5.99 7.52 11.27
N SER A 134 -5.41 7.93 10.14
CA SER A 134 -5.51 9.31 9.66
C SER A 134 -6.92 9.70 9.23
N ARG A 135 -7.65 8.82 8.54
CA ARG A 135 -9.07 9.05 8.21
C ARG A 135 -9.90 9.27 9.47
N PHE A 136 -9.66 8.46 10.50
CA PHE A 136 -10.36 8.62 11.75
C PHE A 136 -9.95 9.91 12.48
N LEU A 137 -8.66 10.25 12.49
CA LEU A 137 -8.18 11.52 13.03
C LEU A 137 -8.88 12.70 12.35
N PHE A 138 -8.97 12.71 11.02
CA PHE A 138 -9.65 13.75 10.27
C PHE A 138 -11.15 13.83 10.56
N GLU A 139 -11.80 12.75 10.99
CA GLU A 139 -13.19 12.79 11.45
C GLU A 139 -13.30 13.49 12.80
N VAL A 140 -12.50 13.09 13.79
CA VAL A 140 -12.62 13.59 15.17
C VAL A 140 -11.98 14.97 15.37
N SER A 141 -11.17 15.44 14.41
CA SER A 141 -10.38 16.66 14.57
C SER A 141 -10.83 17.87 13.76
N GLN A 142 -11.95 17.77 13.05
CA GLN A 142 -12.43 18.82 12.11
C GLN A 142 -12.64 20.19 12.77
N SER A 143 -12.96 20.19 14.07
CA SER A 143 -13.17 21.41 14.85
C SER A 143 -11.90 22.04 15.41
N TYR A 144 -10.74 21.37 15.30
CA TYR A 144 -9.48 21.80 15.92
C TYR A 144 -8.34 22.05 14.94
N PHE A 145 -8.27 21.25 13.87
CA PHE A 145 -7.17 21.32 12.91
C PHE A 145 -7.71 21.59 11.51
N ASP A 146 -7.03 22.50 10.81
CA ASP A 146 -7.19 22.60 9.37
C ASP A 146 -6.69 21.31 8.71
N ARG A 147 -7.55 20.71 7.87
CA ARG A 147 -7.30 19.41 7.26
C ARG A 147 -6.04 19.40 6.41
N LYS A 148 -5.83 20.44 5.58
CA LYS A 148 -4.68 20.52 4.68
C LYS A 148 -3.38 20.60 5.46
N THR A 149 -3.34 21.45 6.48
CA THR A 149 -2.20 21.60 7.38
C THR A 149 -1.86 20.27 8.07
N LEU A 150 -2.88 19.53 8.52
CA LEU A 150 -2.69 18.25 9.18
C LEU A 150 -2.22 17.15 8.21
N GLU A 151 -2.75 17.11 6.98
CA GLU A 151 -2.28 16.21 5.92
C GLU A 151 -0.80 16.47 5.58
N LEU A 152 -0.41 17.72 5.37
CA LEU A 152 0.98 18.11 5.11
C LEU A 152 1.92 17.73 6.25
N HIS A 153 1.50 17.96 7.51
CA HIS A 153 2.25 17.54 8.69
C HIS A 153 2.53 16.03 8.68
N TRP A 154 1.52 15.22 8.40
CA TRP A 154 1.68 13.76 8.37
C TRP A 154 2.53 13.28 7.19
N ILE A 155 2.41 13.91 6.02
CA ILE A 155 3.29 13.59 4.89
C ILE A 155 4.75 13.87 5.25
N PHE A 156 5.04 15.05 5.81
CA PHE A 156 6.39 15.40 6.25
C PHE A 156 6.90 14.39 7.29
N PHE A 157 6.09 14.10 8.30
CA PHE A 157 6.43 13.17 9.36
C PHE A 157 6.76 11.76 8.84
N ILE A 158 5.89 11.19 8.01
CA ILE A 158 6.11 9.86 7.40
C ILE A 158 7.43 9.85 6.63
N ARG A 159 7.66 10.89 5.82
CA ARG A 159 8.86 11.00 4.98
C ARG A 159 10.16 11.03 5.79
N THR A 160 10.15 11.60 7.00
CA THR A 160 11.32 11.58 7.91
C THR A 160 11.62 10.20 8.49
N ARG A 161 10.62 9.29 8.51
CA ARG A 161 10.73 7.95 9.09
C ARG A 161 10.95 6.84 8.08
N LEU A 162 10.79 7.14 6.79
CA LEU A 162 11.04 6.16 5.74
C LEU A 162 12.54 5.87 5.58
N PRO A 163 12.90 4.64 5.16
CA PRO A 163 14.25 4.32 4.72
C PRO A 163 14.74 5.27 3.62
N ALA A 164 16.06 5.46 3.55
CA ALA A 164 16.69 6.42 2.63
C ALA A 164 16.29 6.19 1.15
N CYS A 165 16.08 4.94 0.74
CA CYS A 165 15.67 4.59 -0.62
C CYS A 165 14.28 5.11 -1.00
N PHE A 166 13.41 5.45 -0.04
CA PHE A 166 12.06 6.00 -0.29
C PHE A 166 11.96 7.51 -0.09
N ARG A 167 13.05 8.19 0.29
CA ARG A 167 13.02 9.64 0.56
C ARG A 167 12.60 10.51 -0.63
N HIS A 168 12.66 10.00 -1.85
CA HIS A 168 12.27 10.72 -3.05
C HIS A 168 10.75 10.67 -3.33
N VAL A 169 10.01 9.74 -2.70
CA VAL A 169 8.57 9.58 -2.90
C VAL A 169 7.82 10.86 -2.50
N GLY A 170 6.89 11.32 -3.34
CA GLY A 170 6.14 12.55 -3.12
C GLY A 170 6.94 13.84 -3.34
N SER A 171 8.21 13.78 -3.76
CA SER A 171 9.00 15.01 -4.02
C SER A 171 8.43 15.86 -5.14
N GLU A 172 7.88 15.25 -6.17
CA GLU A 172 7.26 15.99 -7.28
C GLU A 172 5.87 16.48 -6.89
N MET A 173 5.11 15.71 -6.10
CA MET A 173 3.83 16.15 -5.55
C MET A 173 4.00 17.44 -4.72
N MET A 174 4.99 17.47 -3.82
CA MET A 174 5.29 18.66 -2.98
C MET A 174 5.81 19.88 -3.73
N LYS A 175 6.19 19.73 -5.01
CA LYS A 175 6.64 20.84 -5.87
C LYS A 175 5.52 21.41 -6.73
N ARG A 176 4.40 20.69 -6.86
CA ARG A 176 3.27 21.12 -7.67
C ARG A 176 2.38 22.00 -6.82
N ASP A 177 2.23 23.26 -7.23
CA ASP A 177 1.25 24.17 -6.63
C ASP A 177 -0.12 23.97 -7.30
N ASP A 178 -0.60 22.72 -7.32
CA ASP A 178 -1.89 22.33 -7.90
C ASP A 178 -2.93 21.96 -6.84
N GLY A 179 -2.55 22.02 -5.56
CA GLY A 179 -3.42 21.72 -4.42
C GLY A 179 -3.79 20.25 -4.28
N ASN A 180 -3.13 19.34 -5.01
CA ASN A 180 -3.41 17.90 -4.99
C ASN A 180 -2.60 17.12 -3.95
N GLU A 181 -1.90 17.83 -3.06
CA GLU A 181 -1.08 17.29 -1.99
C GLU A 181 -1.93 16.84 -0.80
N SER A 182 -2.51 15.65 -0.95
CA SER A 182 -3.22 14.92 0.10
C SER A 182 -2.40 13.75 0.63
N LEU A 183 -2.65 13.38 1.89
CA LEU A 183 -2.02 12.22 2.50
C LEU A 183 -2.35 10.92 1.75
N ASP A 184 -3.58 10.77 1.27
CA ASP A 184 -4.00 9.57 0.51
C ASP A 184 -3.22 9.44 -0.81
N ASN A 185 -3.00 10.54 -1.53
CA ASN A 185 -2.18 10.55 -2.76
C ASN A 185 -0.71 10.20 -2.45
N TYR A 186 -0.15 10.77 -1.38
CA TYR A 186 1.20 10.46 -0.95
C TYR A 186 1.38 8.97 -0.60
N LEU A 187 0.45 8.39 0.16
CA LEU A 187 0.48 6.98 0.52
C LEU A 187 0.34 6.08 -0.71
N LEU A 188 -0.46 6.47 -1.70
CA LEU A 188 -0.56 5.75 -2.97
C LEU A 188 0.76 5.76 -3.74
N GLU A 189 1.42 6.91 -3.87
CA GLU A 189 2.76 6.97 -4.50
C GLU A 189 3.77 6.09 -3.76
N LEU A 190 3.72 6.09 -2.42
CA LEU A 190 4.57 5.26 -1.60
C LEU A 190 4.32 3.76 -1.81
N GLU A 191 3.06 3.32 -1.82
CA GLU A 191 2.69 1.92 -2.13
C GLU A 191 3.19 1.49 -3.52
N LEU A 192 3.03 2.36 -4.52
CA LEU A 192 3.49 2.08 -5.89
C LEU A 192 5.01 1.95 -5.96
N GLU A 193 5.75 2.80 -5.26
CA GLU A 193 7.21 2.76 -5.22
C GLU A 193 7.74 1.52 -4.47
N ILE A 194 7.12 1.14 -3.35
CA ILE A 194 7.44 -0.10 -2.63
C ILE A 194 7.27 -1.31 -3.57
N ARG A 195 6.11 -1.42 -4.23
CA ARG A 195 5.85 -2.51 -5.20
C ARG A 195 6.80 -2.49 -6.39
N ARG A 196 7.30 -1.31 -6.79
CA ARG A 196 8.29 -1.19 -7.87
C ARG A 196 9.64 -1.76 -7.42
N GLN A 197 10.09 -1.42 -6.21
CA GLN A 197 11.35 -1.91 -5.66
C GLN A 197 11.32 -3.42 -5.39
N GLU A 198 10.22 -3.93 -4.83
CA GLU A 198 10.02 -5.38 -4.61
C GLU A 198 10.09 -6.16 -5.93
N ARG A 199 9.43 -5.66 -6.98
CA ARG A 199 9.50 -6.27 -8.33
C ARG A 199 10.91 -6.20 -8.92
N ALA A 200 11.61 -5.08 -8.75
CA ALA A 200 12.99 -4.95 -9.22
C ALA A 200 13.95 -5.93 -8.51
N GLN A 201 13.76 -6.16 -7.20
CA GLN A 201 14.52 -7.15 -6.44
C GLN A 201 14.20 -8.59 -6.89
N GLN A 202 12.93 -8.92 -7.11
CA GLN A 202 12.52 -10.24 -7.62
C GLN A 202 13.08 -10.52 -9.03
N ILE A 203 13.04 -9.53 -9.93
CA ILE A 203 13.63 -9.64 -11.27
C ILE A 203 15.17 -9.76 -11.19
N GLY A 204 15.82 -9.00 -10.31
CA GLY A 204 17.25 -9.09 -10.06
C GLY A 204 17.68 -10.49 -9.58
N LEU A 205 16.91 -11.08 -8.68
CA LEU A 205 17.11 -12.45 -8.19
C LEU A 205 16.81 -13.52 -9.24
N ALA A 206 15.76 -13.35 -10.06
CA ALA A 206 15.43 -14.27 -11.16
C ALA A 206 16.48 -14.24 -12.29
N CYS A 207 17.08 -13.08 -12.55
CA CYS A 207 18.20 -12.93 -13.48
C CYS A 207 19.51 -13.48 -12.90
N ALA A 208 19.72 -13.41 -11.58
CA ALA A 208 20.85 -14.02 -10.90
C ALA A 208 20.75 -15.56 -10.82
N GLY A 209 19.52 -16.10 -10.72
CA GLY A 209 19.23 -17.54 -10.77
C GLY A 209 19.31 -18.15 -12.17
N LYS A 210 19.35 -17.32 -13.22
CA LYS A 210 19.76 -17.69 -14.58
C LYS A 210 21.24 -17.37 -14.79
N GLN A 211 22.11 -17.83 -13.90
CA GLN A 211 23.46 -18.14 -14.38
C GLN A 211 23.33 -19.35 -15.32
N PRO A 212 23.79 -19.27 -16.57
CA PRO A 212 23.89 -20.45 -17.40
C PRO A 212 24.87 -21.40 -16.71
N SER A 213 24.43 -22.62 -16.41
CA SER A 213 25.32 -23.75 -16.21
C SER A 213 26.35 -23.75 -17.35
N PRO A 214 27.65 -23.99 -17.10
CA PRO A 214 28.66 -23.99 -18.14
C PRO A 214 28.48 -25.25 -19.01
N SER A 215 27.56 -25.19 -19.95
CA SER A 215 27.50 -26.10 -21.08
C SER A 215 28.11 -25.39 -22.27
N SER A 216 29.23 -25.95 -22.72
CA SER A 216 29.88 -25.67 -23.98
C SER A 216 28.84 -25.51 -25.10
N ASP A 217 28.75 -24.33 -25.72
CA ASP A 217 28.94 -24.31 -27.15
C ASP A 217 29.34 -22.94 -27.70
N GLN A 218 30.20 -23.02 -28.69
CA GLN A 218 30.92 -21.94 -29.31
C GLN A 218 30.03 -21.25 -30.35
N HIS A 219 29.74 -19.96 -30.21
CA HIS A 219 29.61 -19.11 -31.40
C HIS A 219 30.07 -17.65 -31.20
N ARG A 220 31.23 -17.42 -31.84
CA ARG A 220 31.62 -16.22 -32.59
C ARG A 220 31.87 -14.93 -31.80
N ARG A 221 32.94 -14.98 -31.00
CA ARG A 221 33.87 -13.84 -30.98
C ARG A 221 34.36 -13.61 -32.40
N ARG A 222 34.25 -12.38 -32.93
CA ARG A 222 34.91 -12.01 -34.19
C ARG A 222 36.39 -12.39 -34.04
N PRO A 223 36.97 -13.20 -34.94
CA PRO A 223 38.35 -13.60 -34.82
C PRO A 223 39.24 -12.35 -34.84
N PRO A 224 40.33 -12.33 -34.07
CA PRO A 224 41.31 -11.25 -34.12
C PRO A 224 41.74 -11.05 -35.58
N ARG A 225 41.65 -9.82 -36.09
CA ARG A 225 42.12 -9.53 -37.45
C ARG A 225 43.63 -9.83 -37.49
N ALA A 226 44.02 -10.77 -38.35
CA ALA A 226 45.41 -11.02 -38.63
C ALA A 226 46.06 -9.74 -39.17
N TYR A 227 47.27 -9.46 -38.71
CA TYR A 227 48.10 -8.35 -39.19
C TYR A 227 49.50 -8.88 -39.53
N CYS A 228 50.16 -8.20 -40.47
CA CYS A 228 51.58 -8.42 -40.76
C CYS A 228 52.42 -7.64 -39.75
N LYS A 229 53.54 -8.21 -39.29
CA LYS A 229 54.43 -7.56 -38.30
C LYS A 229 55.90 -7.77 -38.69
N ASN A 230 56.74 -6.82 -38.28
CA ASN A 230 58.20 -6.90 -38.35
C ASN A 230 58.74 -7.25 -39.74
N GLY A 231 58.15 -6.68 -40.79
CA GLY A 231 58.60 -6.94 -42.16
C GLY A 231 58.22 -8.33 -42.72
N VAL A 232 57.36 -9.10 -42.04
CA VAL A 232 56.93 -10.43 -42.48
C VAL A 232 55.44 -10.43 -42.80
N HIS A 233 55.08 -10.95 -43.98
CA HIS A 233 53.68 -11.08 -44.38
C HIS A 233 53.00 -12.26 -43.69
N ASN A 234 51.82 -12.01 -43.14
CA ASN A 234 50.97 -13.03 -42.59
C ASN A 234 49.97 -13.50 -43.67
N PRO A 235 50.04 -14.77 -44.13
CA PRO A 235 49.17 -15.31 -45.19
C PRO A 235 47.68 -15.29 -44.86
N HIS A 236 47.33 -15.14 -43.58
CA HIS A 236 45.95 -15.07 -43.10
C HIS A 236 45.36 -13.66 -43.12
N THR A 237 46.06 -12.69 -43.71
CA THR A 237 45.58 -11.32 -43.90
C THR A 237 44.83 -11.17 -45.23
N HIS A 238 44.02 -10.11 -45.36
CA HIS A 238 43.19 -9.88 -46.56
C HIS A 238 43.95 -9.33 -47.78
N HIS A 239 45.28 -9.29 -47.75
CA HIS A 239 46.11 -8.86 -48.88
C HIS A 239 47.12 -9.96 -49.22
N SER A 240 47.64 -9.98 -50.44
CA SER A 240 48.69 -10.92 -50.84
C SER A 240 50.08 -10.41 -50.41
N ALA A 241 51.07 -11.32 -50.32
CA ALA A 241 52.45 -10.96 -50.00
C ALA A 241 53.01 -9.87 -50.93
N ALA A 242 52.68 -9.92 -52.23
CA ALA A 242 53.09 -8.94 -53.24
C ALA A 242 52.56 -7.52 -52.98
N ASN A 243 51.45 -7.41 -52.24
CA ASN A 243 50.78 -6.18 -51.85
C ASN A 243 50.91 -5.89 -50.34
N CYS A 244 51.83 -6.56 -49.65
CA CYS A 244 52.05 -6.36 -48.23
C CYS A 244 52.92 -5.14 -47.97
N ASN A 245 52.36 -4.15 -47.29
CA ASN A 245 53.05 -2.90 -46.95
C ASN A 245 54.27 -3.11 -46.02
N GLN A 246 54.28 -4.21 -45.24
CA GLN A 246 55.43 -4.58 -44.40
C GLN A 246 56.58 -5.19 -45.22
N LEU A 247 56.29 -5.91 -46.32
CA LEU A 247 57.31 -6.46 -47.22
C LEU A 247 57.79 -5.45 -48.28
N HIS A 248 56.92 -4.54 -48.69
CA HIS A 248 57.19 -3.57 -49.76
C HIS A 248 56.85 -2.13 -49.33
N PRO A 249 57.55 -1.54 -48.34
CA PRO A 249 57.25 -0.20 -47.83
C PRO A 249 57.33 0.90 -48.91
N LYS A 250 58.14 0.68 -49.95
CA LYS A 250 58.34 1.63 -51.05
C LYS A 250 57.14 1.75 -52.00
N LYS A 251 56.15 0.84 -51.95
CA LYS A 251 54.93 0.91 -52.79
C LYS A 251 53.86 1.85 -52.24
N ILE A 252 53.99 2.32 -51.00
CA ILE A 252 53.00 3.15 -50.30
C ILE A 252 52.89 4.56 -50.92
N GLY A 253 53.93 5.04 -51.61
CA GLY A 253 53.99 6.40 -52.17
C GLY A 253 53.10 6.69 -53.39
N ASN A 254 52.46 5.68 -54.01
CA ASN A 254 51.74 5.87 -55.29
C ASN A 254 50.19 5.74 -55.20
N GLN A 255 49.59 5.67 -54.01
CA GLN A 255 48.13 5.53 -53.84
C GLN A 255 47.41 6.73 -53.18
N GLN A 256 48.04 7.91 -53.10
CA GLN A 256 47.36 9.14 -52.64
C GLN A 256 46.64 9.93 -53.74
N GLY A 257 46.68 9.50 -55.00
CA GLY A 257 45.90 10.11 -56.07
C GLY A 257 44.72 9.25 -56.46
N LEU A 258 43.56 9.42 -55.81
CA LEU A 258 42.20 9.14 -56.30
C LEU A 258 41.21 9.25 -55.13
N ARG A 259 40.96 10.48 -54.68
CA ARG A 259 39.70 10.88 -54.07
C ARG A 259 39.19 12.12 -54.79
N LYS A 260 38.30 11.91 -55.75
CA LYS A 260 37.14 12.75 -56.04
C LYS A 260 35.95 11.82 -56.11
#